data_AF-A0A4Q8AKH7-F1
#
_entry.id   AF-A0A4Q8AKH7-F1
#
_cell.length_a   1.000
_cell.length_b   1.000
_cell.length_c   1.000
_cell.angle_alpha   90.00
_cell.angle_beta   90.00
_cell.angle_gamma   90.00
#
_symmetry.space_group_name_H-M   'P 1'
#
loop_
_entity.id
_entity.type
_entity.pdbx_description
1 polymer ?
#
loop_
_entity_poly.entity_id
_entity_poly.type
_entity_poly.pdbx_seq_one_letter_code
_entity_poly.pdbx_strand_id
1 'polypeptide(L)' 'MGSDSTGRVTVTDGSWGFFWFLAYIGAAIYFVSVSDGSFWGVILGLLQAIVWPVYVVYNVLVLLGA' A
#
# COMPACT_ATOMS: atom_id res chain seq x y z
N MET A 1 21.03 -45.97 8.42
CA MET A 1 20.13 -45.34 7.42
C MET A 1 19.52 -44.13 8.08
N GLY A 2 20.09 -42.95 7.82
CA GLY A 2 19.65 -41.69 8.41
C GLY A 2 18.35 -41.23 7.75
N SER A 3 17.39 -40.80 8.56
CA SER A 3 16.13 -40.23 8.09
C SER A 3 16.36 -38.74 7.82
N ASP A 4 16.45 -38.37 6.54
CA ASP A 4 16.46 -36.97 6.12
C ASP A 4 15.04 -36.40 6.22
N SER A 5 14.71 -35.84 7.38
CA SER A 5 13.54 -34.98 7.56
C SER A 5 13.79 -33.61 6.91
N THR A 6 13.64 -33.54 5.59
CA THR A 6 13.58 -32.28 4.86
C THR A 6 12.30 -31.55 5.27
N GLY A 7 12.43 -30.64 6.23
CA GLY A 7 11.38 -29.71 6.62
C GLY A 7 10.95 -28.91 5.39
N ARG A 8 9.70 -29.10 4.96
CA ARG A 8 9.11 -28.26 3.91
C ARG A 8 9.03 -26.83 4.45
N VAL A 9 9.81 -25.93 3.87
CA VAL A 9 9.65 -24.49 4.07
C VAL A 9 8.37 -24.08 3.34
N THR A 10 7.27 -23.96 4.08
CA THR A 10 6.05 -23.34 3.57
C THR A 10 6.25 -21.83 3.60
N VAL A 11 6.57 -21.25 2.44
CA VAL A 11 6.57 -19.81 2.22
C VAL A 11 5.12 -19.34 2.26
N THR A 12 4.63 -18.94 3.43
CA THR A 12 3.34 -18.28 3.61
C THR A 12 3.47 -16.78 3.33
N ASP A 13 4.07 -16.43 2.21
CA ASP A 13 4.22 -15.04 1.78
C ASP A 13 3.23 -14.80 0.66
N GLY A 14 2.24 -13.92 0.86
CA GLY A 14 1.54 -13.40 -0.31
C GLY A 14 0.16 -12.79 -0.11
N SER A 15 -0.62 -13.21 0.88
CA SER A 15 -2.00 -12.71 0.97
C SER A 15 -2.06 -11.22 1.29
N TRP A 16 -1.25 -10.74 2.25
CA TRP A 16 -1.23 -9.33 2.64
C TRP A 16 -0.61 -8.40 1.60
N GLY A 17 0.38 -8.87 0.83
CA GLY A 17 1.05 -8.05 -0.19
C GLY A 17 0.10 -7.61 -1.31
N PHE A 18 -0.83 -8.48 -1.71
CA PHE A 18 -1.85 -8.15 -2.71
C PHE A 18 -2.78 -7.01 -2.26
N PHE A 19 -3.23 -7.03 -1.00
CA PHE A 19 -4.06 -5.96 -0.46
C PHE A 19 -3.32 -4.63 -0.35
N TRP A 20 -2.04 -4.66 0.05
CA TRP A 20 -1.19 -3.47 0.04
C TRP A 20 -0.98 -2.89 -1.36
N PHE A 21 -0.80 -3.75 -2.37
CA PHE A 21 -0.70 -3.33 -3.76
C PHE A 21 -2.00 -2.72 -4.28
N LEU A 22 -3.14 -3.33 -3.96
CA LEU A 22 -4.45 -2.82 -4.35
C LEU A 22 -4.77 -1.48 -3.67
N ALA A 23 -4.39 -1.32 -2.40
CA ALA A 23 -4.52 -0.07 -1.67
C ALA A 23 -3.66 1.04 -2.27
N TYR A 24 -2.42 0.73 -2.67
CA TYR A 24 -1.55 1.65 -3.38
C TYR A 24 -2.15 2.08 -4.74
N ILE A 25 -2.70 1.14 -5.51
CA ILE A 25 -3.40 1.45 -6.77
C ILE A 25 -4.60 2.37 -6.51
N GLY A 26 -5.40 2.10 -5.49
CA GLY A 26 -6.53 2.95 -5.11
C GLY A 26 -6.09 4.38 -4.78
N ALA A 27 -5.02 4.54 -3.99
CA ALA A 27 -4.43 5.84 -3.68
C ALA A 27 -3.90 6.54 -4.94
N ALA A 28 -3.21 5.82 -5.82
CA ALA A 28 -2.71 6.36 -7.08
C ALA A 28 -3.84 6.88 -7.99
N ILE A 29 -4.92 6.11 -8.15
CA ILE A 29 -6.09 6.53 -8.93
C ILE A 29 -6.73 7.78 -8.32
N TYR A 30 -6.94 7.80 -6.99
CA TYR A 30 -7.53 8.93 -6.29
C TYR A 30 -6.73 10.22 -6.49
N PHE A 31 -5.42 10.20 -6.19
CA PHE A 31 -4.59 11.40 -6.27
C PHE A 31 -4.33 11.85 -7.72
N VAL A 32 -4.28 10.91 -8.68
CA VAL A 32 -4.21 11.26 -10.11
C VAL A 32 -5.53 11.90 -10.59
N SER A 33 -6.69 11.40 -10.14
CA SER A 33 -8.00 11.95 -10.51
C SER A 33 -8.27 13.34 -9.90
N VAL A 34 -7.68 13.61 -8.74
CA VAL A 34 -7.73 14.92 -8.07
C VAL A 34 -6.78 15.93 -8.72
N SER A 35 -5.77 15.47 -9.45
CA SER A 35 -4.80 16.35 -10.10
C SER A 35 -5.40 16.96 -11.37
N ASP A 36 -5.14 18.24 -11.62
CA ASP A 36 -5.70 19.09 -12.70
C ASP A 36 -5.35 18.65 -14.14
N GLY A 37 -4.98 17.39 -14.38
CA GLY A 37 -4.59 16.86 -15.69
C GLY A 37 -3.21 17.31 -16.18
N SER A 38 -2.47 18.08 -15.37
CA SER A 38 -1.10 18.47 -15.68
C SER A 38 -0.10 17.32 -15.41
N PHE A 39 0.93 17.20 -16.25
CA PHE A 39 1.98 16.18 -16.10
C PHE A 39 2.64 16.19 -14.71
N TRP A 40 2.89 17.38 -14.16
CA TRP A 40 3.42 17.55 -12.80
C TRP A 40 2.40 17.16 -11.73
N GLY A 41 1.11 17.41 -11.95
CA GLY A 41 0.04 16.94 -11.07
C GLY A 41 0.02 15.42 -10.94
N VAL A 42 0.17 14.68 -12.04
CA VAL A 42 0.25 13.21 -12.01
C VAL A 42 1.45 12.71 -11.20
N ILE A 43 2.63 13.34 -11.37
CA ILE A 43 3.85 12.99 -10.61
C ILE A 43 3.65 13.25 -9.11
N LEU A 44 3.08 14.41 -8.77
CA LEU A 44 2.75 14.75 -7.39
C LEU A 44 1.70 13.80 -6.81
N GLY A 45 0.70 13.38 -7.60
CA GLY A 45 -0.31 12.42 -7.18
C GLY A 45 0.26 11.03 -6.90
N LEU A 46 1.24 10.57 -7.70
CA LEU A 46 1.96 9.32 -7.42
C LEU A 46 2.84 9.42 -6.17
N LEU A 47 3.51 10.56 -5.96
CA LEU A 47 4.28 10.80 -4.73
C LEU A 47 3.36 10.78 -3.50
N GLN A 48 2.20 11.43 -3.60
CA GLN A 48 1.17 11.47 -2.55
C GLN A 48 0.56 10.09 -2.28
N ALA A 49 0.42 9.28 -3.33
CA ALA A 49 -0.03 7.89 -3.23
C ALA A 49 0.97 6.99 -2.49
N ILE A 50 2.26 7.34 -2.36
CA ILE A 50 3.21 6.62 -1.48
C ILE A 50 2.98 7.02 -0.01
N VAL A 51 2.62 8.28 0.22
CA VAL A 51 2.39 8.86 1.56
C VAL A 51 0.99 8.52 2.10
N TRP A 52 0.17 7.81 1.33
CA TRP A 52 -1.19 7.38 1.69
C TRP A 52 -1.35 6.79 3.11
N PRO A 53 -0.43 5.96 3.66
CA PRO A 53 -0.61 5.38 4.99
C PRO A 53 -0.54 6.44 6.08
N VAL A 54 0.25 7.51 5.87
CA VAL A 54 0.35 8.64 6.80
C VAL A 54 -0.97 9.40 6.85
N TYR A 55 -1.61 9.63 5.69
CA TYR A 55 -2.93 10.25 5.63
C TYR A 55 -3.98 9.39 6.33
N VAL A 56 -3.95 8.07 6.15
CA VAL A 56 -4.89 7.16 6.84
C VAL A 56 -4.70 7.22 8.34
N VAL A 57 -3.46 7.12 8.84
CA VAL A 57 -3.17 7.21 10.28
C VAL A 57 -3.58 8.57 10.84
N TYR A 58 -3.24 9.67 10.15
CA TYR A 58 -3.62 11.02 10.56
C TYR A 58 -5.14 11.16 10.69
N ASN A 59 -5.90 10.75 9.67
CA ASN A 59 -7.36 10.84 9.69
C ASN A 59 -7.97 9.92 10.76
N VAL A 60 -7.40 8.74 11.00
CA VAL A 60 -7.84 7.84 12.08
C VAL A 60 -7.60 8.48 13.45
N LEU A 61 -6.43 9.10 13.67
CA LEU A 61 -6.14 9.80 14.93
C LEU A 61 -7.10 10.98 15.15
N VAL A 62 -7.36 11.78 14.12
CA VAL A 62 -8.37 12.85 14.16
C VAL A 62 -9.76 12.31 14.47
N LEU A 63 -10.16 11.20 13.84
CA LEU A 63 -11.45 10.55 14.12
C LEU A 63 -11.56 10.06 15.58
N LEU A 64 -10.44 9.62 16.16
CA LEU A 64 -10.35 9.20 17.56
C LEU A 64 -10.28 10.38 18.54
N GLY A 65 -10.23 11.63 18.06
CA GLY A 65 -10.29 12.84 18.87
C GLY A 65 -8.94 13.40 19.33
N ALA A 66 -7.86 13.12 18.58
CA ALA A 66 -6.53 13.73 18.79
C ALA A 66 -6.50 15.22 18.44
#